data_AF-A0A089JV90-F1
#
_entry.id   AF-A0A089JV90-F1
#
_cell.length_a   1.000
_cell.length_b   1.000
_cell.length_c   1.000
_cell.angle_alpha   90.00
_cell.angle_beta   90.00
_cell.angle_gamma   90.00
#
_symmetry.space_group_name_H-M   'P 1'
#
loop_
_entity.id
_entity.type
_entity.pdbx_description
1 polymer ?
#
loop_
_entity_poly.entity_id
_entity_poly.type
_entity_poly.pdbx_seq_one_letter_code
_entity_poly.pdbx_strand_id
1 'polypeptide(L)'
;MTVKFSIIGGAGFRAQYFLRIARSMPDRFQISGLVVRDAAKGRAMEEAWGVQTYRSLEELLTSETPDFVLVSVSGRASLDYLYLLAERGIPALTETPPAASLEELEQLHKELTMHGARIQVAEQYPYHPVQEARLSLIRSGRLGRITETTVSVSHMYHGASLIRRMLGLGFEEANIRAMRFGSRWINGPTRSGPPAEDKLIPLKRDLAWLDFGDRLGIYDFTKDQHRSWTRSNHLSVRGERGEIFDNRVLIQQDNLVPLQLELRRINKGELENAEGYYLQGIICGEQWLYNNPFTPARLYDDEIAIAACLDKMAGYAAGGPGFYGLEEASQDVYLGLMIEQAIQTGETVRTERQCWAGER
;
A
#
# COMPACT_ATOMS: atom_id res chain seq x y z
N MET A 1 -24.68 0.79 -3.99
CA MET A 1 -24.62 0.35 -5.39
C MET A 1 -23.35 -0.49 -5.52
N THR A 2 -23.43 -1.63 -6.19
CA THR A 2 -22.26 -2.48 -6.48
C THR A 2 -21.35 -1.75 -7.46
N VAL A 3 -20.04 -1.71 -7.20
CA VAL A 3 -19.09 -1.13 -8.16
C VAL A 3 -18.69 -2.17 -9.20
N LYS A 4 -18.73 -1.78 -10.48
CA LYS A 4 -18.37 -2.61 -11.62
C LYS A 4 -17.01 -2.17 -12.14
N PHE A 5 -16.00 -3.04 -12.12
CA PHE A 5 -14.66 -2.69 -12.61
C PHE A 5 -14.07 -3.79 -13.49
N SER A 6 -13.18 -3.41 -14.39
CA SER A 6 -12.46 -4.35 -15.25
C SER A 6 -10.97 -4.39 -14.89
N ILE A 7 -10.29 -5.49 -15.21
CA ILE A 7 -8.87 -5.67 -14.87
C ILE A 7 -8.05 -5.90 -16.14
N ILE A 8 -7.01 -5.10 -16.32
CA ILE A 8 -5.95 -5.33 -17.31
C ILE A 8 -4.82 -6.11 -16.65
N GLY A 9 -4.40 -7.22 -17.27
CA GLY A 9 -3.41 -8.13 -16.68
C GLY A 9 -4.01 -9.19 -15.75
N GLY A 10 -5.28 -9.54 -15.96
CA GLY A 10 -6.09 -10.39 -15.07
C GLY A 10 -5.48 -11.74 -14.69
N ALA A 11 -4.54 -12.28 -15.48
CA ALA A 11 -3.89 -13.57 -15.23
C ALA A 11 -2.69 -13.52 -14.26
N GLY A 12 -2.31 -12.34 -13.76
CA GLY A 12 -1.18 -12.17 -12.84
C GLY A 12 -1.51 -12.54 -11.39
N PHE A 13 -0.48 -12.85 -10.58
CA PHE A 13 -0.64 -13.14 -9.15
C PHE A 13 -1.31 -11.99 -8.38
N ARG A 14 -1.01 -10.72 -8.73
CA ARG A 14 -1.63 -9.54 -8.11
C ARG A 14 -3.12 -9.43 -8.46
N ALA A 15 -3.48 -9.64 -9.73
CA ALA A 15 -4.87 -9.66 -10.17
C ALA A 15 -5.76 -10.67 -9.40
N GLN A 16 -5.18 -11.79 -8.94
CA GLN A 16 -5.92 -12.80 -8.16
C GLN A 16 -6.41 -12.29 -6.80
N TYR A 17 -5.77 -11.29 -6.18
CA TYR A 17 -6.28 -10.69 -4.94
C TYR A 17 -7.63 -10.01 -5.19
N PHE A 18 -7.71 -9.21 -6.26
CA PHE A 18 -8.94 -8.51 -6.65
C PHE A 18 -10.07 -9.48 -7.00
N LEU A 19 -9.74 -10.57 -7.70
CA LEU A 19 -10.70 -11.65 -8.02
C LEU A 19 -11.26 -12.33 -6.75
N ARG A 20 -10.41 -12.62 -5.75
CA ARG A 20 -10.87 -13.19 -4.47
C ARG A 20 -11.72 -12.21 -3.66
N ILE A 21 -11.34 -10.94 -3.63
CA ILE A 21 -12.09 -9.88 -2.95
C ILE A 21 -13.49 -9.74 -3.56
N ALA A 22 -13.58 -9.63 -4.89
CA ALA A 22 -14.86 -9.55 -5.60
C ALA A 22 -15.74 -10.79 -5.36
N ARG A 23 -15.15 -12.00 -5.42
CA ARG A 23 -15.86 -13.24 -5.12
C ARG A 23 -16.35 -13.31 -3.66
N SER A 24 -15.61 -12.72 -2.72
CA SER A 24 -15.97 -12.72 -1.30
C SER A 24 -17.03 -11.68 -0.94
N MET A 25 -17.20 -10.65 -1.78
CA MET A 25 -18.14 -9.55 -1.57
C MET A 25 -18.84 -9.14 -2.89
N PRO A 26 -19.61 -10.04 -3.52
CA PRO A 26 -20.19 -9.80 -4.84
C PRO A 26 -21.20 -8.65 -4.86
N ASP A 27 -21.87 -8.38 -3.74
CA ASP A 27 -22.81 -7.26 -3.61
C ASP A 27 -22.11 -5.90 -3.61
N ARG A 28 -20.79 -5.86 -3.37
CA ARG A 28 -19.98 -4.64 -3.37
C ARG A 28 -19.11 -4.49 -4.60
N PHE A 29 -18.50 -5.58 -5.06
CA PHE A 29 -17.47 -5.57 -6.10
C PHE A 29 -17.81 -6.58 -7.19
N GLN A 30 -18.07 -6.09 -8.40
CA GLN A 30 -18.30 -6.90 -9.59
C GLN A 30 -17.17 -6.68 -10.60
N ILE A 31 -16.53 -7.77 -11.02
CA ILE A 31 -15.55 -7.71 -12.11
C ILE A 31 -16.28 -7.96 -13.43
N SER A 32 -16.26 -6.97 -14.32
CA SER A 32 -16.96 -7.04 -15.60
C SER A 32 -16.19 -7.74 -16.70
N GLY A 33 -14.86 -7.71 -16.65
CA GLY A 33 -14.05 -8.38 -17.65
C GLY A 33 -12.57 -8.30 -17.34
N LEU A 34 -11.82 -9.23 -17.92
CA LEU A 34 -10.36 -9.28 -17.82
C LEU A 34 -9.73 -9.10 -19.20
N VAL A 35 -8.77 -8.17 -19.33
CA VAL A 35 -7.88 -8.14 -20.51
C VAL A 35 -6.72 -9.09 -20.25
N VAL A 36 -6.69 -10.17 -21.03
CA VAL A 36 -5.65 -11.20 -21.01
C VAL A 36 -5.24 -11.42 -22.46
N ARG A 37 -4.01 -11.13 -22.89
CA ARG A 37 -3.66 -11.26 -24.32
C ARG A 37 -3.65 -12.70 -24.83
N ASP A 38 -3.23 -13.64 -23.98
CA ASP A 38 -3.06 -15.06 -24.32
C ASP A 38 -4.38 -15.82 -24.19
N ALA A 39 -4.86 -16.41 -25.30
CA ALA A 39 -6.14 -17.11 -25.37
C ALA A 39 -6.23 -18.33 -24.44
N ALA A 40 -5.15 -19.10 -24.29
CA ALA A 40 -5.13 -20.28 -23.42
C ALA A 40 -5.19 -19.86 -21.95
N LYS A 41 -4.43 -18.82 -21.57
CA LYS A 41 -4.53 -18.23 -20.22
C LYS A 41 -5.89 -17.61 -19.98
N GLY A 42 -6.49 -16.97 -20.98
CA GLY A 42 -7.85 -16.42 -20.90
C GLY A 42 -8.86 -17.50 -20.55
N ARG A 43 -8.90 -18.61 -21.30
CA ARG A 43 -9.79 -19.74 -21.00
C ARG A 43 -9.60 -20.32 -19.60
N ALA A 44 -8.35 -20.47 -19.16
CA ALA A 44 -8.07 -20.94 -17.81
C ALA A 44 -8.59 -19.96 -16.72
N MET A 45 -8.54 -18.65 -16.99
CA MET A 45 -9.10 -17.64 -16.08
C MET A 45 -10.63 -17.66 -16.07
N GLU A 46 -11.27 -17.83 -17.23
CA GLU A 46 -12.72 -17.99 -17.35
C GLU A 46 -13.21 -19.21 -16.58
N GLU A 47 -12.54 -20.35 -16.74
CA GLU A 47 -12.87 -21.59 -16.02
C GLU A 47 -12.67 -21.44 -14.50
N ALA A 48 -11.57 -20.83 -14.07
CA ALA A 48 -11.24 -20.71 -12.66
C ALA A 48 -12.09 -19.67 -11.90
N TRP A 49 -12.52 -18.60 -12.57
CA TRP A 49 -13.14 -17.44 -11.92
C TRP A 49 -14.55 -17.11 -12.41
N GLY A 50 -15.00 -17.69 -13.52
CA GLY A 50 -16.30 -17.37 -14.11
C GLY A 50 -16.39 -15.93 -14.65
N VAL A 51 -15.26 -15.30 -14.99
CA VAL A 51 -15.19 -13.93 -15.51
C VAL A 51 -14.76 -13.96 -16.96
N GLN A 52 -15.53 -13.30 -17.83
CA GLN A 52 -15.23 -13.20 -19.26
C GLN A 52 -13.87 -12.54 -19.51
N THR A 53 -13.12 -13.08 -20.47
CA THR A 53 -11.84 -12.49 -20.86
C THR A 53 -11.89 -11.91 -22.28
N TYR A 54 -11.13 -10.84 -22.50
CA TYR A 54 -11.00 -10.09 -23.76
C TYR A 54 -9.53 -9.99 -24.15
N ARG A 55 -9.21 -9.90 -25.44
CA ARG A 55 -7.81 -9.89 -25.90
C ARG A 55 -7.20 -8.48 -25.86
N SER A 56 -8.03 -7.46 -25.97
CA SER A 56 -7.65 -6.04 -25.92
C SER A 56 -8.57 -5.23 -25.00
N LEU A 57 -8.15 -4.00 -24.71
CA LEU A 57 -8.99 -3.05 -23.97
C LEU A 57 -10.20 -2.63 -24.82
N GLU A 58 -10.00 -2.49 -26.13
CA GLU A 58 -11.04 -2.10 -27.08
C GLU A 58 -12.17 -3.14 -27.16
N GLU A 59 -11.84 -4.43 -27.23
CA GLU A 59 -12.81 -5.52 -27.21
C GLU A 59 -13.62 -5.52 -25.90
N LEU A 60 -12.93 -5.30 -24.77
CA LEU A 60 -13.57 -5.21 -23.46
C LEU A 60 -14.55 -4.05 -23.41
N LEU A 61 -14.12 -2.85 -23.82
CA LEU A 61 -14.95 -1.64 -23.76
C LEU A 61 -16.11 -1.63 -24.78
N THR A 62 -16.08 -2.52 -25.77
CA THR A 62 -17.22 -2.73 -26.68
C THR A 62 -18.36 -3.50 -26.00
N SER A 63 -18.02 -4.37 -25.04
CA SER A 63 -18.98 -5.25 -24.37
C SER A 63 -19.34 -4.77 -22.95
N GLU A 64 -18.42 -4.06 -22.30
CA GLU A 64 -18.51 -3.72 -20.88
C GLU A 64 -18.38 -2.21 -20.65
N THR A 65 -19.10 -1.74 -19.63
CA THR A 65 -19.05 -0.36 -19.13
C THR A 65 -18.58 -0.35 -17.67
N PRO A 66 -17.27 -0.43 -17.40
CA PRO A 66 -16.75 -0.39 -16.03
C PRO A 66 -16.75 1.03 -15.47
N ASP A 67 -17.01 1.17 -14.16
CA ASP A 67 -16.88 2.44 -13.41
C ASP A 67 -15.41 2.91 -13.37
N PHE A 68 -14.48 1.96 -13.32
CA PHE A 68 -13.04 2.19 -13.45
C PHE A 68 -12.32 0.94 -13.95
N VAL A 69 -11.07 1.11 -14.38
CA VAL A 69 -10.21 0.00 -14.84
C VAL A 69 -9.00 -0.15 -13.92
N LEU A 70 -8.77 -1.36 -13.42
CA LEU A 70 -7.56 -1.72 -12.69
C LEU A 70 -6.45 -2.14 -13.67
N VAL A 71 -5.31 -1.47 -13.61
CA VAL A 71 -4.10 -1.77 -14.40
C VAL A 71 -3.13 -2.57 -13.53
N SER A 72 -3.12 -3.90 -13.71
CA SER A 72 -2.27 -4.84 -12.99
C SER A 72 -1.26 -5.52 -13.93
N VAL A 73 -0.54 -4.72 -14.71
CA VAL A 73 0.56 -5.16 -15.58
C VAL A 73 1.87 -4.47 -15.19
N SER A 74 3.01 -5.10 -15.48
CA SER A 74 4.32 -4.59 -15.09
C SER A 74 4.94 -3.64 -16.12
N GLY A 75 5.72 -2.67 -15.66
CA GLY A 75 6.63 -1.86 -16.46
C GLY A 75 5.92 -1.00 -17.50
N ARG A 76 6.54 -0.84 -18.67
CA ARG A 76 6.07 0.06 -19.74
C ARG A 76 4.63 -0.19 -20.18
N ALA A 77 4.19 -1.46 -20.14
CA ALA A 77 2.81 -1.80 -20.50
C ALA A 77 1.77 -1.12 -19.60
N SER A 78 2.10 -0.85 -18.32
CA SER A 78 1.21 -0.11 -17.43
C SER A 78 0.98 1.31 -17.94
N LEU A 79 2.06 1.99 -18.33
CA LEU A 79 2.02 3.38 -18.82
C LEU A 79 1.15 3.50 -20.07
N ASP A 80 1.35 2.60 -21.04
CA ASP A 80 0.60 2.61 -22.30
C ASP A 80 -0.93 2.50 -22.03
N TYR A 81 -1.35 1.67 -21.08
CA TYR A 81 -2.75 1.59 -20.69
C TYR A 81 -3.25 2.83 -19.93
N LEU A 82 -2.42 3.44 -19.10
CA LEU A 82 -2.80 4.67 -18.41
C LEU A 82 -3.07 5.83 -19.39
N TYR A 83 -2.24 5.99 -20.42
CA TYR A 83 -2.50 6.96 -21.49
C TYR A 83 -3.80 6.67 -22.22
N LEU A 84 -4.00 5.41 -22.65
CA LEU A 84 -5.21 4.98 -23.36
C LEU A 84 -6.50 5.20 -22.54
N LEU A 85 -6.45 4.98 -21.23
CA LEU A 85 -7.58 5.20 -20.32
C LEU A 85 -7.82 6.69 -20.08
N ALA A 86 -6.75 7.48 -19.93
CA ALA A 86 -6.83 8.93 -19.77
C ALA A 86 -7.44 9.61 -21.01
N GLU A 87 -7.01 9.24 -22.22
CA GLU A 87 -7.57 9.73 -23.49
C GLU A 87 -9.08 9.45 -23.61
N ARG A 88 -9.54 8.34 -23.02
CA ARG A 88 -10.95 7.92 -23.02
C ARG A 88 -11.74 8.47 -21.83
N GLY A 89 -11.11 9.22 -20.92
CA GLY A 89 -11.73 9.75 -19.71
C GLY A 89 -12.13 8.67 -18.68
N ILE A 90 -11.58 7.46 -18.78
CA ILE A 90 -11.92 6.34 -17.91
C ILE A 90 -11.04 6.39 -16.65
N PRO A 91 -11.62 6.37 -15.43
CA PRO A 91 -10.84 6.31 -14.20
C PRO A 91 -9.99 5.04 -14.12
N ALA A 92 -8.74 5.18 -13.67
CA ALA A 92 -7.82 4.07 -13.55
C ALA A 92 -7.29 3.91 -12.12
N LEU A 93 -7.22 2.65 -11.68
CA LEU A 93 -6.45 2.26 -10.50
C LEU A 93 -5.22 1.50 -10.99
N THR A 94 -4.01 1.95 -10.67
CA THR A 94 -2.77 1.28 -11.10
C THR A 94 -2.03 0.67 -9.93
N GLU A 95 -1.32 -0.44 -10.15
CA GLU A 95 -0.42 -0.99 -9.14
C GLU A 95 0.75 -0.02 -8.83
N THR A 96 1.26 -0.10 -7.60
CA THR A 96 2.49 0.58 -7.18
C THR A 96 3.72 -0.28 -7.49
N PRO A 97 4.86 0.30 -7.92
CA PRO A 97 5.09 1.72 -8.17
C PRO A 97 4.59 2.15 -9.56
N PRO A 98 4.20 3.43 -9.74
CA PRO A 98 3.71 3.94 -11.03
C PRO A 98 4.80 4.02 -12.10
N ALA A 99 6.06 4.24 -11.73
CA ALA A 99 7.23 4.18 -12.62
C ALA A 99 8.50 3.78 -11.86
N ALA A 100 9.62 3.57 -12.56
CA ALA A 100 10.86 3.05 -11.99
C ALA A 100 12.00 4.09 -11.87
N SER A 101 11.96 5.20 -12.60
CA SER A 101 12.97 6.27 -12.53
C SER A 101 12.35 7.64 -12.28
N LEU A 102 13.17 8.60 -11.83
CA LEU A 102 12.71 9.97 -11.60
C LEU A 102 12.14 10.58 -12.88
N GLU A 103 12.84 10.41 -14.00
CA GLU A 103 12.42 10.94 -15.30
C GLU A 103 11.07 10.38 -15.74
N GLU A 104 10.82 9.08 -15.52
CA GLU A 104 9.51 8.48 -15.82
C GLU A 104 8.41 9.03 -14.92
N LEU A 105 8.68 9.28 -13.63
CA LEU A 105 7.72 9.88 -12.70
C LEU A 105 7.36 11.31 -13.10
N GLU A 106 8.36 12.11 -13.50
CA GLU A 106 8.16 13.47 -14.01
C GLU A 106 7.35 13.47 -15.31
N GLN A 107 7.65 12.52 -16.21
CA GLN A 107 6.89 12.34 -17.45
C GLN A 107 5.43 11.97 -17.17
N LEU A 108 5.16 11.07 -16.22
CA LEU A 108 3.79 10.73 -15.82
C LEU A 108 3.03 11.94 -15.28
N HIS A 109 3.68 12.74 -14.43
CA HIS A 109 3.05 13.95 -13.92
C HIS A 109 2.69 14.92 -15.05
N LYS A 110 3.64 15.19 -15.95
CA LYS A 110 3.46 16.12 -17.06
C LYS A 110 2.37 15.66 -18.03
N GLU A 111 2.34 14.38 -18.37
CA GLU A 111 1.47 13.88 -19.44
C GLU A 111 0.10 13.41 -18.94
N LEU A 112 -0.02 12.98 -17.68
CA LEU A 112 -1.28 12.48 -17.12
C LEU A 112 -1.85 13.42 -16.07
N THR A 113 -1.13 13.66 -14.97
CA THR A 113 -1.64 14.46 -13.85
C THR A 113 -2.04 15.86 -14.29
N MET A 114 -1.15 16.57 -15.00
CA MET A 114 -1.42 17.95 -15.46
C MET A 114 -2.59 18.05 -16.46
N HIS A 115 -2.92 16.95 -17.14
CA HIS A 115 -4.04 16.88 -18.09
C HIS A 115 -5.34 16.40 -17.44
N GLY A 116 -5.40 16.28 -16.11
CA GLY A 116 -6.60 15.90 -15.37
C GLY A 116 -6.94 14.42 -15.48
N ALA A 117 -5.97 13.56 -15.80
CA ALA A 117 -6.18 12.11 -15.84
C ALA A 117 -6.65 11.59 -14.47
N ARG A 118 -7.72 10.80 -14.48
CA ARG A 118 -8.36 10.29 -13.25
C ARG A 118 -7.69 9.01 -12.76
N ILE A 119 -6.48 9.12 -12.24
CA ILE A 119 -5.64 7.96 -11.89
C ILE A 119 -5.38 7.95 -10.38
N GLN A 120 -5.56 6.78 -9.77
CA GLN A 120 -5.17 6.50 -8.39
C GLN A 120 -4.22 5.29 -8.35
N VAL A 121 -3.41 5.19 -7.30
CA VAL A 121 -2.41 4.14 -7.12
C VAL A 121 -2.83 3.21 -5.97
N ALA A 122 -2.76 1.90 -6.22
CA ALA A 122 -3.07 0.84 -5.26
C ALA A 122 -1.92 0.64 -4.24
N GLU A 123 -1.53 1.71 -3.55
CA GLU A 123 -0.62 1.64 -2.40
C GLU A 123 -1.40 1.19 -1.15
N GLN A 124 -1.32 -0.09 -0.84
CA GLN A 124 -2.20 -0.69 0.16
C GLN A 124 -1.66 -0.62 1.60
N TYR A 125 -0.35 -0.42 1.82
CA TYR A 125 0.22 -0.52 3.17
C TYR A 125 -0.37 0.47 4.18
N PRO A 126 -0.63 1.75 3.84
CA PRO A 126 -1.30 2.67 4.75
C PRO A 126 -2.69 2.21 5.20
N TYR A 127 -3.37 1.41 4.37
CA TYR A 127 -4.72 0.89 4.61
C TYR A 127 -4.76 -0.47 5.32
N HIS A 128 -3.60 -1.03 5.69
CA HIS A 128 -3.57 -2.20 6.56
C HIS A 128 -4.27 -1.87 7.90
N PRO A 129 -5.12 -2.76 8.45
CA PRO A 129 -5.89 -2.49 9.66
C PRO A 129 -5.09 -1.89 10.82
N VAL A 130 -3.89 -2.43 11.07
CA VAL A 130 -3.01 -1.95 12.14
C VAL A 130 -2.48 -0.55 11.86
N GLN A 131 -2.24 -0.19 10.59
CA GLN A 131 -1.76 1.13 10.21
C GLN A 131 -2.89 2.17 10.31
N GLU A 132 -4.10 1.82 9.87
CA GLU A 132 -5.29 2.65 10.07
C GLU A 132 -5.56 2.90 11.57
N ALA A 133 -5.41 1.88 12.43
CA ALA A 133 -5.54 2.06 13.87
C ALA A 133 -4.48 3.02 14.45
N ARG A 134 -3.21 2.90 14.01
CA ARG A 134 -2.13 3.82 14.40
C ARG A 134 -2.41 5.25 13.94
N LEU A 135 -2.79 5.41 12.68
CA LEU A 135 -3.16 6.71 12.10
C LEU A 135 -4.37 7.32 12.81
N SER A 136 -5.35 6.51 13.21
CA SER A 136 -6.50 6.94 14.02
C SER A 136 -6.04 7.51 15.38
N LEU A 137 -5.11 6.82 16.06
CA LEU A 137 -4.53 7.31 17.30
C LEU A 137 -3.68 8.58 17.11
N ILE A 138 -2.89 8.68 16.04
CA ILE A 138 -2.14 9.89 15.69
C ILE A 138 -3.12 11.07 15.47
N ARG A 139 -4.16 10.87 14.66
CA ARG A 139 -5.19 11.89 14.38
C ARG A 139 -5.97 12.33 15.63
N SER A 140 -6.05 11.48 16.66
CA SER A 140 -6.68 11.87 17.93
C SER A 140 -5.90 12.93 18.72
N GLY A 141 -4.64 13.22 18.34
CA GLY A 141 -3.78 14.19 19.03
C GLY A 141 -3.21 13.72 20.37
N ARG A 142 -3.56 12.51 20.83
CA ARG A 142 -3.16 11.98 22.14
C ARG A 142 -1.65 11.76 22.30
N LEU A 143 -0.91 11.67 21.19
CA LEU A 143 0.55 11.53 21.17
C LEU A 143 1.27 12.90 21.12
N GLY A 144 0.54 14.01 21.05
CA GLY A 144 1.10 15.33 20.72
C GLY A 144 1.56 15.41 19.27
N ARG A 145 2.46 16.35 18.97
CA ARG A 145 3.09 16.41 17.65
C ARG A 145 4.00 15.19 17.46
N ILE A 146 3.86 14.52 16.31
CA ILE A 146 4.72 13.40 15.94
C ILE A 146 6.07 13.94 15.47
N THR A 147 7.16 13.36 15.98
CA THR A 147 8.53 13.78 15.71
C THR A 147 9.38 12.68 15.11
N GLU A 148 9.01 11.40 15.29
CA GLU A 148 9.81 10.28 14.80
C GLU A 148 8.94 9.09 14.40
N THR A 149 9.36 8.34 13.38
CA THR A 149 8.84 7.00 13.12
C THR A 149 9.96 6.06 12.64
N THR A 150 9.94 4.81 13.10
CA THR A 150 10.73 3.73 12.51
C THR A 150 9.82 2.76 11.78
N VAL A 151 10.13 2.46 10.52
CA VAL A 151 9.35 1.57 9.66
C VAL A 151 10.21 0.40 9.18
N SER A 152 9.78 -0.80 9.57
CA SER A 152 10.35 -2.09 9.20
C SER A 152 9.26 -3.05 8.76
N VAL A 153 8.57 -2.72 7.66
CA VAL A 153 7.36 -3.43 7.22
C VAL A 153 7.46 -3.91 5.78
N SER A 154 8.00 -3.10 4.88
CA SER A 154 8.05 -3.37 3.44
C SER A 154 9.19 -2.62 2.77
N HIS A 155 9.46 -2.95 1.50
CA HIS A 155 10.57 -2.38 0.75
C HIS A 155 10.30 -0.94 0.28
N MET A 156 11.37 -0.13 0.29
CA MET A 156 11.54 1.15 -0.39
C MET A 156 10.29 2.04 -0.36
N TYR A 157 9.58 2.21 -1.48
CA TYR A 157 8.45 3.13 -1.62
C TYR A 157 7.29 2.82 -0.66
N HIS A 158 7.02 1.55 -0.34
CA HIS A 158 6.02 1.21 0.68
C HIS A 158 6.47 1.67 2.09
N GLY A 159 7.77 1.56 2.37
CA GLY A 159 8.38 2.07 3.60
C GLY A 159 8.31 3.60 3.66
N ALA A 160 8.67 4.28 2.56
CA ALA A 160 8.59 5.74 2.43
C ALA A 160 7.15 6.25 2.59
N SER A 161 6.17 5.56 1.98
CA SER A 161 4.74 5.83 2.14
C SER A 161 4.33 5.79 3.61
N LEU A 162 4.67 4.71 4.33
CA LEU A 162 4.36 4.61 5.76
C LEU A 162 5.06 5.69 6.59
N ILE A 163 6.34 5.98 6.31
CA ILE A 163 7.07 7.07 6.99
C ILE A 163 6.33 8.39 6.82
N ARG A 164 5.99 8.77 5.58
CA ARG A 164 5.28 10.02 5.27
C ARG A 164 3.92 10.07 5.96
N ARG A 165 3.14 8.98 5.89
CA ARG A 165 1.81 8.91 6.49
C ARG A 165 1.85 9.02 8.02
N MET A 166 2.79 8.35 8.69
CA MET A 166 2.90 8.39 10.16
C MET A 166 3.41 9.75 10.66
N LEU A 167 4.30 10.41 9.92
CA LEU A 167 4.83 11.73 10.26
C LEU A 167 3.92 12.90 9.84
N GLY A 168 2.84 12.63 9.09
CA GLY A 168 1.97 13.67 8.52
C GLY A 168 2.73 14.56 7.53
N LEU A 169 3.62 13.97 6.73
CA LEU A 169 4.38 14.66 5.69
C LEU A 169 3.59 14.71 4.38
N GLY A 170 3.71 15.82 3.66
CA GLY A 170 3.35 15.96 2.26
C GLY A 170 4.59 15.75 1.38
N PHE A 171 5.13 16.86 0.86
CA PHE A 171 6.24 16.89 -0.10
C PHE A 171 7.46 17.66 0.43
N GLU A 172 7.70 17.58 1.74
CA GLU A 172 8.87 18.18 2.38
C GLU A 172 10.17 17.55 1.87
N GLU A 173 11.21 18.38 1.82
CA GLU A 173 12.58 17.96 1.52
C GLU A 173 13.19 17.22 2.72
N ALA A 174 14.14 16.32 2.46
CA ALA A 174 14.84 15.55 3.47
C ALA A 174 16.35 15.50 3.18
N ASN A 175 17.14 15.41 4.23
CA ASN A 175 18.53 14.95 4.16
C ASN A 175 18.56 13.46 4.51
N ILE A 176 19.01 12.65 3.56
CA ILE A 176 18.96 11.19 3.66
C ILE A 176 20.37 10.65 3.86
N ARG A 177 20.55 9.88 4.94
CA ARG A 177 21.74 9.07 5.19
C ARG A 177 21.34 7.62 5.22
N ALA A 178 22.08 6.75 4.55
CA ALA A 178 21.72 5.34 4.47
C ALA A 178 22.94 4.42 4.41
N MET A 179 22.71 3.15 4.75
CA MET A 179 23.68 2.09 4.57
C MET A 179 22.99 0.76 4.25
N ARG A 180 23.73 -0.12 3.57
CA ARG A 180 23.32 -1.49 3.28
C ARG A 180 24.23 -2.47 3.97
N PHE A 181 23.66 -3.24 4.89
CA PHE A 181 24.33 -4.32 5.59
C PHE A 181 24.02 -5.66 4.92
N GLY A 182 25.07 -6.38 4.53
CA GLY A 182 24.97 -7.74 3.99
C GLY A 182 25.33 -8.79 5.04
N SER A 183 24.53 -9.85 5.13
CA SER A 183 24.89 -11.03 5.91
C SER A 183 24.23 -12.28 5.32
N ARG A 184 24.45 -13.42 5.97
CA ARG A 184 23.78 -14.67 5.64
C ARG A 184 22.75 -14.96 6.71
N TRP A 185 21.51 -15.20 6.29
CA TRP A 185 20.41 -15.56 7.19
C TRP A 185 19.67 -16.77 6.64
N ILE A 186 18.96 -17.44 7.53
CA ILE A 186 18.16 -18.61 7.17
C ILE A 186 17.08 -18.22 6.15
N ASN A 187 16.93 -19.03 5.10
CA ASN A 187 15.86 -18.83 4.12
C ASN A 187 14.48 -19.04 4.77
N GLY A 188 13.51 -18.26 4.35
CA GLY A 188 12.14 -18.29 4.87
C GLY A 188 11.12 -18.75 3.83
N PRO A 189 9.82 -18.65 4.17
CA PRO A 189 8.73 -18.85 3.23
C PRO A 189 8.82 -17.91 2.02
N THR A 190 8.36 -18.42 0.88
CA THR A 190 8.22 -17.65 -0.36
C THR A 190 6.75 -17.55 -0.77
N ARG A 191 6.46 -17.01 -1.95
CA ARG A 191 5.10 -17.07 -2.53
C ARG A 191 4.64 -18.50 -2.81
N SER A 192 5.58 -19.44 -2.97
CA SER A 192 5.31 -20.85 -3.24
C SER A 192 5.11 -21.69 -1.98
N GLY A 193 5.24 -21.08 -0.79
CA GLY A 193 5.03 -21.75 0.49
C GLY A 193 6.28 -21.79 1.38
N PRO A 194 6.26 -22.64 2.44
CA PRO A 194 7.36 -22.82 3.38
C PRO A 194 8.69 -23.23 2.72
N PRO A 195 9.85 -22.96 3.36
CA PRO A 195 11.14 -23.40 2.84
C PRO A 195 11.24 -24.94 2.85
N ALA A 196 11.85 -25.50 1.81
CA ALA A 196 12.08 -26.96 1.68
C ALA A 196 13.43 -27.42 2.25
N GLU A 197 14.36 -26.49 2.49
CA GLU A 197 15.70 -26.77 3.01
C GLU A 197 16.11 -25.75 4.09
N ASP A 198 16.85 -26.21 5.10
CA ASP A 198 17.55 -25.35 6.05
C ASP A 198 18.84 -24.83 5.39
N LYS A 199 18.81 -23.56 4.97
CA LYS A 199 19.91 -22.95 4.20
C LYS A 199 20.08 -21.48 4.51
N LEU A 200 21.32 -21.13 4.86
CA LEU A 200 21.76 -19.74 4.95
C LEU A 200 21.95 -19.15 3.55
N ILE A 201 21.21 -18.09 3.23
CA ILE A 201 21.29 -17.34 1.97
C ILE A 201 21.79 -15.91 2.22
N PRO A 202 22.53 -15.32 1.26
CA PRO A 202 22.90 -13.91 1.35
C PRO A 202 21.64 -13.04 1.24
N LEU A 203 21.40 -12.19 2.24
CA LEU A 203 20.42 -11.11 2.12
C LEU A 203 21.08 -9.75 2.40
N LYS A 204 20.30 -8.71 2.16
CA LYS A 204 20.67 -7.31 2.40
C LYS A 204 19.61 -6.69 3.29
N ARG A 205 20.07 -5.93 4.28
CA ARG A 205 19.27 -5.07 5.14
C ARG A 205 19.66 -3.62 4.85
N ASP A 206 18.66 -2.82 4.54
CA ASP A 206 18.83 -1.41 4.23
C ASP A 206 18.34 -0.59 5.41
N LEU A 207 19.18 0.34 5.86
CA LEU A 207 18.94 1.23 6.98
C LEU A 207 19.09 2.67 6.47
N ALA A 208 18.09 3.51 6.69
CA ALA A 208 18.16 4.91 6.30
C ALA A 208 17.51 5.83 7.33
N TRP A 209 18.06 7.02 7.45
CA TRP A 209 17.54 8.15 8.22
C TRP A 209 17.16 9.24 7.24
N LEU A 210 15.89 9.64 7.24
CA LEU A 210 15.31 10.70 6.44
C LEU A 210 15.00 11.86 7.39
N ASP A 211 15.90 12.85 7.42
CA ASP A 211 15.79 14.02 8.27
C ASP A 211 15.06 15.15 7.52
N PHE A 212 13.81 15.42 7.92
CA PHE A 212 12.97 16.50 7.37
C PHE A 212 13.15 17.83 8.14
N GLY A 213 14.15 17.92 9.01
CA GLY A 213 14.48 19.08 9.84
C GLY A 213 13.75 19.09 11.18
N ASP A 214 12.43 18.87 11.18
CA ASP A 214 11.60 18.86 12.40
C ASP A 214 11.05 17.49 12.78
N ARG A 215 11.20 16.52 11.89
CA ARG A 215 10.71 15.14 11.99
C ARG A 215 11.74 14.18 11.39
N LEU A 216 11.86 12.99 11.98
CA LEU A 216 12.81 11.96 11.56
C LEU A 216 12.08 10.68 11.14
N GLY A 217 12.29 10.27 9.89
CA GLY A 217 11.89 8.96 9.38
C GLY A 217 13.06 7.98 9.43
N ILE A 218 12.85 6.78 9.97
CA ILE A 218 13.85 5.71 9.98
C ILE A 218 13.30 4.53 9.17
N TYR A 219 13.97 4.20 8.08
CA TYR A 219 13.68 3.03 7.27
C TYR A 219 14.64 1.90 7.66
N ASP A 220 14.09 0.71 7.89
CA ASP A 220 14.86 -0.46 8.28
C ASP A 220 14.22 -1.72 7.68
N PHE A 221 14.75 -2.24 6.58
CA PHE A 221 14.13 -3.40 5.96
C PHE A 221 15.12 -4.41 5.42
N THR A 222 14.88 -5.69 5.73
CA THR A 222 15.56 -6.81 5.07
C THR A 222 14.66 -7.35 3.97
N LYS A 223 15.23 -7.61 2.78
CA LYS A 223 14.48 -8.20 1.66
C LYS A 223 13.70 -9.45 2.12
N ASP A 224 12.43 -9.54 1.74
CA ASP A 224 11.49 -10.63 2.05
C ASP A 224 11.14 -10.82 3.54
N GLN A 225 11.48 -9.85 4.41
CA GLN A 225 11.19 -9.90 5.84
C GLN A 225 9.71 -10.13 6.17
N HIS A 226 8.78 -9.59 5.39
CA HIS A 226 7.34 -9.73 5.60
C HIS A 226 6.81 -11.18 5.56
N ARG A 227 7.60 -12.15 5.09
CA ARG A 227 7.28 -13.59 5.10
C ARG A 227 8.18 -14.39 6.04
N SER A 228 9.23 -13.76 6.58
CA SER A 228 10.25 -14.45 7.36
C SER A 228 9.70 -14.95 8.69
N TRP A 229 10.14 -16.13 9.09
CA TRP A 229 9.88 -16.66 10.44
C TRP A 229 10.89 -16.16 11.49
N THR A 230 12.00 -15.57 11.06
CA THR A 230 13.12 -15.17 11.93
C THR A 230 13.36 -13.65 11.92
N ARG A 231 12.49 -12.90 11.24
CA ARG A 231 12.49 -11.45 11.22
C ARG A 231 11.05 -10.96 11.43
N SER A 232 10.89 -10.07 12.39
CA SER A 232 9.60 -9.44 12.67
C SER A 232 9.46 -8.18 11.84
N ASN A 233 8.23 -7.87 11.43
CA ASN A 233 7.92 -6.51 11.02
C ASN A 233 7.81 -5.63 12.27
N HIS A 234 8.36 -4.42 12.20
CA HIS A 234 8.33 -3.47 13.29
C HIS A 234 7.85 -2.11 12.80
N LEU A 235 7.03 -1.43 13.60
CA LEU A 235 6.75 -0.01 13.39
C LEU A 235 6.59 0.71 14.72
N SER A 236 7.30 1.83 14.87
CA SER A 236 7.13 2.75 15.99
C SER A 236 6.85 4.17 15.52
N VAL A 237 6.12 4.91 16.35
CA VAL A 237 5.79 6.32 16.16
C VAL A 237 5.98 7.01 17.50
N ARG A 238 6.73 8.12 17.53
CA ARG A 238 6.96 8.90 18.74
C ARG A 238 6.47 10.32 18.52
N GLY A 239 5.74 10.83 19.51
CA GLY A 239 5.37 12.22 19.61
C GLY A 239 5.72 12.79 20.97
N GLU A 240 5.47 14.08 21.14
CA GLU A 240 5.83 14.85 22.34
C GLU A 240 5.23 14.29 23.64
N ARG A 241 4.14 13.51 23.55
CA ARG A 241 3.38 13.06 24.72
C ARG A 241 3.27 11.55 24.85
N GLY A 242 3.88 10.80 23.94
CA GLY A 242 3.73 9.37 23.92
C GLY A 242 4.32 8.70 22.71
N GLU A 243 4.21 7.39 22.70
CA GLU A 243 4.65 6.56 21.59
C GLU A 243 3.71 5.40 21.32
N ILE A 244 3.76 4.94 20.08
CA ILE A 244 3.32 3.61 19.66
C ILE A 244 4.58 2.82 19.37
N PHE A 245 4.73 1.65 19.97
CA PHE A 245 5.81 0.71 19.68
C PHE A 245 5.22 -0.66 19.40
N ASP A 246 5.11 -1.00 18.10
CA ASP A 246 4.35 -2.13 17.59
C ASP A 246 2.88 -2.10 18.02
N ASN A 247 2.53 -2.87 19.04
CA ASN A 247 1.20 -2.92 19.64
C ASN A 247 1.12 -2.11 20.95
N ARG A 248 2.23 -1.77 21.58
CA ARG A 248 2.24 -1.03 22.85
C ARG A 248 2.00 0.45 22.60
N VAL A 249 1.24 1.07 23.47
CA VAL A 249 0.93 2.51 23.43
C VAL A 249 1.21 3.10 24.81
N LEU A 250 2.09 4.09 24.86
CA LEU A 250 2.44 4.81 26.09
C LEU A 250 2.05 6.27 25.91
N ILE A 251 1.31 6.84 26.87
CA ILE A 251 0.85 8.24 26.82
C ILE A 251 1.01 8.88 28.19
N GLN A 252 1.57 10.08 28.24
CA GLN A 252 1.49 10.94 29.42
C GLN A 252 0.30 11.92 29.28
N GLN A 253 -0.70 11.71 30.14
CA GLN A 253 -1.89 12.57 30.20
C GLN A 253 -1.55 13.97 30.74
N ASP A 254 -2.43 14.94 30.49
CA ASP A 254 -2.31 16.32 31.02
C ASP A 254 -2.30 16.41 32.54
N ASN A 255 -2.94 15.45 33.21
CA ASN A 255 -2.98 15.33 34.66
C ASN A 255 -1.75 14.61 35.25
N LEU A 256 -0.68 14.42 34.46
CA LEU A 256 0.56 13.75 34.85
C LEU A 256 0.44 12.23 35.10
N VAL A 257 -0.68 11.61 34.75
CA VAL A 257 -0.87 10.15 34.90
C VAL A 257 -0.36 9.44 33.64
N PRO A 258 0.52 8.43 33.77
CA PRO A 258 0.93 7.59 32.65
C PRO A 258 -0.17 6.59 32.30
N LEU A 259 -0.46 6.46 31.01
CA LEU A 259 -1.27 5.37 30.46
C LEU A 259 -0.38 4.38 29.72
N GLN A 260 -0.61 3.10 30.01
CA GLN A 260 -0.05 1.99 29.27
C GLN A 260 -1.21 1.21 28.66
N LEU A 261 -1.27 1.22 27.33
CA LEU A 261 -2.35 0.62 26.54
C LEU A 261 -1.73 -0.31 25.48
N GLU A 262 -2.59 -1.11 24.86
CA GLU A 262 -2.20 -1.96 23.75
C GLU A 262 -3.22 -1.89 22.62
N LEU A 263 -2.74 -1.86 21.38
CA LEU A 263 -3.50 -2.14 20.18
C LEU A 263 -3.85 -3.63 20.18
N ARG A 264 -5.11 -3.95 20.49
CA ARG A 264 -5.62 -5.31 20.52
C ARG A 264 -6.47 -5.58 19.30
N ARG A 265 -6.05 -6.56 18.51
CA ARG A 265 -6.80 -7.06 17.38
C ARG A 265 -7.96 -7.93 17.88
N ILE A 266 -9.16 -7.69 17.36
CA ILE A 266 -10.35 -8.48 17.67
C ILE A 266 -10.77 -9.24 16.41
N ASN A 267 -10.52 -10.55 16.39
CA ASN A 267 -11.06 -11.44 15.35
C ASN A 267 -12.37 -12.07 15.82
N LYS A 268 -13.20 -12.47 14.87
CA LYS A 268 -14.37 -13.33 15.04
C LYS A 268 -14.02 -14.76 14.61
N GLY A 269 -14.81 -15.73 15.08
CA GLY A 269 -14.62 -17.15 14.79
C GLY A 269 -13.67 -17.88 15.74
N GLU A 270 -13.12 -17.21 16.74
CA GLU A 270 -12.30 -17.85 17.78
C GLU A 270 -13.19 -18.44 18.90
N LEU A 271 -12.80 -19.59 19.46
CA LEU A 271 -13.52 -20.30 20.53
C LEU A 271 -15.00 -20.58 20.16
N GLU A 272 -15.96 -20.18 21.01
CA GLU A 272 -17.40 -20.38 20.82
C GLU A 272 -18.06 -19.27 19.96
N ASN A 273 -17.28 -18.39 19.32
CA ASN A 273 -17.81 -17.30 18.50
C ASN A 273 -18.35 -17.79 17.14
N ALA A 274 -19.67 -17.94 17.03
CA ALA A 274 -20.34 -18.45 15.83
C ALA A 274 -20.58 -17.42 14.71
N GLU A 275 -19.98 -16.22 14.77
CA GLU A 275 -20.25 -15.12 13.83
C GLU A 275 -19.49 -15.25 12.49
N GLY A 276 -18.55 -16.19 12.39
CA GLY A 276 -17.69 -16.42 11.21
C GLY A 276 -16.23 -15.99 11.43
N TYR A 277 -15.33 -16.36 10.52
CA TYR A 277 -13.89 -16.09 10.65
C TYR A 277 -13.48 -14.83 9.88
N TYR A 278 -13.35 -13.70 10.57
CA TYR A 278 -12.91 -12.43 10.00
C TYR A 278 -12.36 -11.47 11.06
N LEU A 279 -11.68 -10.40 10.64
CA LEU A 279 -11.29 -9.30 11.52
C LEU A 279 -12.50 -8.41 11.83
N GLN A 280 -12.88 -8.24 13.10
CA GLN A 280 -13.86 -7.23 13.50
C GLN A 280 -13.24 -5.83 13.47
N GLY A 281 -12.05 -5.67 14.05
CA GLY A 281 -11.38 -4.39 14.17
C GLY A 281 -10.19 -4.41 15.14
N ILE A 282 -9.72 -3.23 15.51
CA ILE A 282 -8.62 -3.02 16.48
C ILE A 282 -9.06 -2.02 17.53
N ILE A 283 -8.93 -2.40 18.80
CA ILE A 283 -9.26 -1.60 19.98
C ILE A 283 -7.98 -1.16 20.70
N CYS A 284 -8.02 0.00 21.36
CA CYS A 284 -6.98 0.47 22.28
C CYS A 284 -7.64 1.03 23.53
N GLY A 285 -7.41 0.38 24.68
CA GLY A 285 -8.23 0.62 25.87
C GLY A 285 -9.69 0.26 25.59
N GLU A 286 -10.58 1.24 25.69
CA GLU A 286 -12.02 1.10 25.41
C GLU A 286 -12.43 1.60 24.01
N GLN A 287 -11.49 2.15 23.23
CA GLN A 287 -11.78 2.82 21.96
C GLN A 287 -11.49 1.92 20.75
N TRP A 288 -12.47 1.74 19.87
CA TRP A 288 -12.23 1.16 18.55
C TRP A 288 -11.48 2.16 17.68
N LEU A 289 -10.20 1.88 17.43
CA LEU A 289 -9.36 2.71 16.56
C LEU A 289 -9.54 2.36 15.08
N TYR A 290 -9.95 1.13 14.79
CA TYR A 290 -10.28 0.66 13.45
C TYR A 290 -11.46 -0.32 13.51
N ASN A 291 -12.44 -0.12 12.63
CA ASN A 291 -13.52 -1.06 12.38
C ASN A 291 -13.37 -1.59 10.96
N ASN A 292 -13.41 -2.90 10.76
CA ASN A 292 -13.30 -3.49 9.42
C ASN A 292 -14.59 -3.21 8.63
N PRO A 293 -14.55 -2.41 7.55
CA PRO A 293 -15.75 -2.06 6.79
C PRO A 293 -16.25 -3.22 5.92
N PHE A 294 -15.49 -4.31 5.82
CA PHE A 294 -15.74 -5.47 4.97
C PHE A 294 -16.23 -6.69 5.76
N THR A 295 -16.62 -6.52 7.02
CA THR A 295 -17.26 -7.62 7.77
C THR A 295 -18.54 -8.10 7.06
N PRO A 296 -18.84 -9.41 7.08
CA PRO A 296 -18.10 -10.52 7.67
C PRO A 296 -17.13 -11.24 6.70
N ALA A 297 -16.66 -10.57 5.65
CA ALA A 297 -15.81 -11.21 4.63
C ALA A 297 -14.50 -11.75 5.24
N ARG A 298 -14.17 -13.00 4.90
CA ARG A 298 -12.95 -13.68 5.35
C ARG A 298 -11.74 -13.25 4.52
N LEU A 299 -11.25 -12.05 4.81
CA LEU A 299 -10.09 -11.44 4.18
C LEU A 299 -8.96 -11.31 5.20
N TYR A 300 -7.71 -11.51 4.76
CA TYR A 300 -6.54 -11.17 5.57
C TYR A 300 -6.12 -9.70 5.33
N ASP A 301 -5.18 -9.18 6.12
CA ASP A 301 -4.89 -7.74 6.19
C ASP A 301 -4.55 -7.06 4.85
N ASP A 302 -3.80 -7.72 3.97
CA ASP A 302 -3.50 -7.15 2.65
C ASP A 302 -4.73 -7.17 1.73
N GLU A 303 -5.60 -8.19 1.83
CA GLU A 303 -6.88 -8.21 1.10
C GLU A 303 -7.86 -7.17 1.62
N ILE A 304 -7.90 -6.93 2.94
CA ILE A 304 -8.68 -5.84 3.55
C ILE A 304 -8.18 -4.48 3.02
N ALA A 305 -6.87 -4.29 2.96
CA ALA A 305 -6.28 -3.06 2.47
C ALA A 305 -6.50 -2.85 0.96
N ILE A 306 -6.39 -3.91 0.15
CA ILE A 306 -6.71 -3.86 -1.28
C ILE A 306 -8.21 -3.58 -1.49
N ALA A 307 -9.09 -4.18 -0.67
CA ALA A 307 -10.52 -3.87 -0.71
C ALA A 307 -10.80 -2.41 -0.35
N ALA A 308 -10.03 -1.81 0.58
CA ALA A 308 -10.09 -0.38 0.88
C ALA A 308 -9.67 0.49 -0.32
N CYS A 309 -8.63 0.09 -1.06
CA CYS A 309 -8.25 0.77 -2.32
C CYS A 309 -9.38 0.69 -3.35
N LEU A 310 -10.04 -0.46 -3.51
CA LEU A 310 -11.18 -0.61 -4.43
C LEU A 310 -12.38 0.24 -4.02
N ASP A 311 -12.72 0.26 -2.73
CA ASP A 311 -13.83 1.05 -2.20
C ASP A 311 -13.59 2.57 -2.36
N LYS A 312 -12.37 3.02 -2.07
CA LYS A 312 -11.97 4.42 -2.29
C LYS A 312 -11.91 4.78 -3.76
N MET A 313 -11.44 3.86 -4.62
CA MET A 313 -11.46 4.05 -6.06
C MET A 313 -12.89 4.17 -6.59
N ALA A 314 -13.83 3.37 -6.09
CA ALA A 314 -15.24 3.48 -6.43
C ALA A 314 -15.79 4.87 -6.09
N GLY A 315 -15.50 5.37 -4.88
CA GLY A 315 -15.86 6.72 -4.46
C GLY A 315 -15.27 7.81 -5.38
N TYR A 316 -13.99 7.69 -5.73
CA TYR A 316 -13.31 8.61 -6.64
C TYR A 316 -13.87 8.56 -8.07
N ALA A 317 -14.16 7.35 -8.59
CA ALA A 317 -14.79 7.13 -9.90
C ALA A 317 -16.19 7.76 -9.97
N ALA A 318 -16.93 7.77 -8.86
CA ALA A 318 -18.22 8.44 -8.73
C ALA A 318 -18.13 9.97 -8.52
N GLY A 319 -16.93 10.56 -8.55
CA GLY A 319 -16.71 12.01 -8.39
C GLY A 319 -16.33 12.47 -6.98
N GLY A 320 -16.05 11.53 -6.07
CA GLY A 320 -15.47 11.82 -4.76
C GLY A 320 -14.00 12.25 -4.81
N PRO A 321 -13.39 12.56 -3.65
CA PRO A 321 -12.00 12.98 -3.59
C PRO A 321 -11.03 11.85 -3.93
N GLY A 322 -9.84 12.21 -4.43
CA GLY A 322 -8.73 11.27 -4.56
C GLY A 322 -8.26 10.76 -3.20
N PHE A 323 -7.65 9.57 -3.18
CA PHE A 323 -7.15 8.92 -1.98
C PHE A 323 -5.65 8.63 -2.02
N TYR A 324 -5.11 8.31 -3.20
CA TYR A 324 -3.69 8.07 -3.43
C TYR A 324 -3.37 8.39 -4.89
N GLY A 325 -3.07 9.66 -5.17
CA GLY A 325 -2.76 10.14 -6.52
C GLY A 325 -1.40 9.66 -7.03
N LEU A 326 -1.13 9.93 -8.31
CA LEU A 326 0.19 9.71 -8.90
C LEU A 326 1.27 10.53 -8.20
N GLU A 327 0.93 11.74 -7.76
CA GLU A 327 1.82 12.67 -7.06
C GLU A 327 2.33 12.07 -5.75
N GLU A 328 1.41 11.50 -4.95
CA GLU A 328 1.73 10.83 -3.70
C GLU A 328 2.66 9.63 -3.92
N ALA A 329 2.31 8.76 -4.88
CA ALA A 329 3.10 7.59 -5.20
C ALA A 329 4.47 7.93 -5.81
N SER A 330 4.53 8.95 -6.68
CA SER A 330 5.78 9.45 -7.25
C SER A 330 6.71 9.97 -6.18
N GLN A 331 6.17 10.69 -5.19
CA GLN A 331 6.98 11.15 -4.05
C GLN A 331 7.56 9.98 -3.24
N ASP A 332 6.79 8.91 -3.01
CA ASP A 332 7.28 7.73 -2.27
C ASP A 332 8.37 6.98 -3.04
N VAL A 333 8.19 6.82 -4.35
CA VAL A 333 9.20 6.20 -5.22
C VAL A 333 10.45 7.06 -5.25
N TYR A 334 10.32 8.38 -5.40
CA TYR A 334 11.44 9.31 -5.37
C TYR A 334 12.25 9.20 -4.07
N LEU A 335 11.59 9.21 -2.90
CA LEU A 335 12.29 9.00 -1.62
C LEU A 335 12.99 7.63 -1.57
N GLY A 336 12.36 6.57 -2.09
CA GLY A 336 12.99 5.26 -2.24
C GLY A 336 14.26 5.27 -3.12
N LEU A 337 14.23 6.00 -4.24
CA LEU A 337 15.39 6.19 -5.11
C LEU A 337 16.52 6.96 -4.40
N MET A 338 16.18 7.99 -3.63
CA MET A 338 17.17 8.77 -2.87
C MET A 338 17.79 7.98 -1.72
N ILE A 339 17.05 7.06 -1.09
CA ILE A 339 17.60 6.09 -0.14
C ILE A 339 18.63 5.19 -0.84
N GLU A 340 18.28 4.62 -2.00
CA GLU A 340 19.21 3.76 -2.75
C GLU A 340 20.45 4.54 -3.20
N GLN A 341 20.31 5.79 -3.63
CA GLN A 341 21.43 6.65 -3.97
C GLN A 341 22.35 6.88 -2.76
N ALA A 342 21.80 7.22 -1.59
CA ALA A 342 22.58 7.40 -0.37
C ALA A 342 23.31 6.11 0.06
N ILE A 343 22.69 4.95 -0.13
CA ILE A 343 23.34 3.64 0.09
C ILE A 343 24.54 3.45 -0.85
N GLN A 344 24.39 3.79 -2.13
CA GLN A 344 25.39 3.54 -3.15
C GLN A 344 26.59 4.49 -3.05
N THR A 345 26.34 5.77 -2.76
CA THR A 345 27.40 6.78 -2.64
C THR A 345 28.06 6.78 -1.26
N GLY A 346 27.32 6.38 -0.21
CA GLY A 346 27.74 6.52 1.18
C GLY A 346 27.70 7.97 1.68
N GLU A 347 27.19 8.90 0.88
CA GLU A 347 27.08 10.32 1.19
C GLU A 347 25.68 10.68 1.72
N THR A 348 25.55 11.87 2.30
CA THR A 348 24.23 12.43 2.61
C THR A 348 23.61 12.96 1.32
N VAL A 349 22.44 12.44 0.94
CA VAL A 349 21.68 12.89 -0.23
C VAL A 349 20.59 13.85 0.22
N ARG A 350 20.59 15.08 -0.30
CA ARG A 350 19.51 16.03 -0.09
C ARG A 350 18.44 15.82 -1.17
N THR A 351 17.19 15.69 -0.77
CA THR A 351 16.07 15.64 -1.71
C THR A 351 15.66 17.05 -2.12
N GLU A 352 15.11 17.15 -3.33
CA GLU A 352 14.60 18.38 -3.92
C GLU A 352 13.09 18.28 -4.08
N ARG A 353 12.41 19.43 -4.02
CA ARG A 353 10.98 19.50 -4.31
C ARG A 353 10.73 19.17 -5.78
N GLN A 354 9.93 18.14 -6.02
CA GLN A 354 9.64 17.63 -7.36
C GLN A 354 8.45 18.32 -8.00
N CYS A 355 8.34 18.25 -9.34
CA CYS A 355 7.32 18.95 -10.12
C CYS A 355 5.87 18.62 -9.70
N TRP A 356 5.61 17.39 -9.24
CA TRP A 356 4.30 16.94 -8.78
C TRP A 356 3.89 17.49 -7.41
N ALA A 357 4.78 18.14 -6.67
CA ALA A 357 4.47 18.73 -5.37
C ALA A 357 3.65 20.03 -5.46
N GLY A 358 3.46 20.58 -6.67
CA GLY A 358 2.81 21.88 -6.89
C GLY A 358 3.63 23.07 -6.36
N GLU A 359 3.17 24.28 -6.71
CA GLU A 359 3.71 25.54 -6.16
C GLU A 359 3.42 25.66 -4.66
N ARG A 360 4.29 26.38 -3.93
CA ARG A 360 4.24 26.51 -2.46
C ARG A 360 3.16 27.47 -1.97
#